data_AF-A0A5K0Z5G3-F1
#
_entry.id   AF-A0A5K0Z5G3-F1
#
_cell.length_a   1.000
_cell.length_b   1.000
_cell.length_c   1.000
_cell.angle_alpha   90.00
_cell.angle_beta   90.00
_cell.angle_gamma   90.00
#
_symmetry.space_group_name_H-M   'P 1'
#
loop_
_entity.id
_entity.type
_entity.pdbx_description
1 polymer ?
#
loop_
_entity_poly.entity_id
_entity_poly.type
_entity_poly.pdbx_seq_one_letter_code
_entity_poly.pdbx_strand_id
1 'polypeptide(L)' 'MDRIYLSTPNVIAVLDHEKKRTFVIRKEGLPDA' A
#
# COMPACT_ATOMS: atom_id res chain seq x y z
N MET A 1 2.43 -2.31 -15.08
CA MET A 1 3.64 -2.82 -14.41
C MET A 1 3.17 -3.44 -13.12
N ASP A 2 3.21 -4.76 -13.03
CA ASP A 2 2.69 -5.48 -11.87
C ASP A 2 3.86 -5.83 -10.95
N ARG A 3 3.72 -5.53 -9.65
CA ARG A 3 4.73 -5.79 -8.62
C ARG A 3 4.08 -6.40 -7.40
N ILE A 4 4.75 -7.38 -6.81
CA ILE A 4 4.32 -8.07 -5.58
C ILE A 4 5.39 -7.85 -4.53
N TYR A 5 4.98 -7.40 -3.33
CA TYR A 5 5.87 -7.15 -2.20
C TYR A 5 5.44 -7.99 -0.99
N LEU A 6 6.14 -9.10 -0.78
CA LEU A 6 5.79 -10.17 0.18
C LEU A 6 6.04 -9.84 1.67
N SER A 7 6.55 -8.65 2.01
CA SER A 7 6.91 -8.30 3.40
C SER A 7 6.74 -6.82 3.68
N THR A 8 5.55 -6.31 3.36
CA THR A 8 5.22 -4.89 3.56
C THR A 8 4.49 -4.70 4.89
N PRO A 9 4.71 -3.56 5.59
CA PRO A 9 4.00 -3.27 6.83
C PRO A 9 2.48 -3.31 6.66
N ASN A 10 1.76 -3.49 7.77
CA ASN A 10 0.29 -3.46 7.80
C ASN A 10 -0.33 -2.14 7.31
N VAL A 11 0.47 -1.08 7.22
CA VAL A 11 0.08 0.22 6.71
C VAL A 11 1.01 0.61 5.57
N ILE A 12 0.44 0.87 4.39
CA ILE A 12 1.15 1.35 3.21
C ILE A 12 0.61 2.72 2.83
N ALA A 13 1.50 3.69 2.64
CA ALA A 13 1.15 4.99 2.07
C ALA A 13 1.45 5.00 0.57
N VAL A 14 0.49 5.45 -0.24
CA VAL A 14 0.66 5.67 -1.68
C VAL A 14 0.62 7.16 -1.95
N LEU A 15 1.74 7.71 -2.43
CA LEU A 15 1.85 9.11 -2.84
C LEU A 15 1.45 9.25 -4.31
N ASP A 16 0.33 9.93 -4.55
CA ASP A 16 -0.13 10.31 -5.89
C ASP A 16 0.45 11.70 -6.21
N HIS A 17 1.52 11.71 -6.99
CA HIS A 17 2.24 12.93 -7.35
C HIS A 17 1.48 13.81 -8.35
N GLU A 18 0.56 13.21 -9.12
CA GLU A 18 -0.27 13.87 -10.13
C GLU A 18 -1.39 14.66 -9.44
N LYS A 19 -2.15 14.01 -8.56
CA LYS A 19 -3.28 14.62 -7.85
C LYS A 19 -2.89 15.23 -6.49
N LYS A 20 -1.58 15.24 -6.16
CA LYS A 20 -1.02 15.78 -4.91
C LYS A 20 -1.73 15.28 -3.67
N ARG A 21 -2.05 13.98 -3.64
CA ARG A 21 -2.78 13.35 -2.54
C ARG A 21 -2.06 12.10 -2.06
N THR A 22 -2.30 11.75 -0.80
CA THR A 22 -1.73 10.55 -0.19
C THR A 22 -2.86 9.63 0.23
N PHE A 23 -2.76 8.36 -0.14
CA PHE A 23 -3.66 7.30 0.28
C PHE A 23 -2.99 6.41 1.32
N VAL A 24 -3.76 5.95 2.29
CA VAL A 24 -3.29 4.97 3.27
C VAL A 24 -4.08 3.70 3.07
N ILE A 25 -3.39 2.61 2.80
CA ILE A 25 -3.94 1.26 2.68
C ILE A 25 -3.59 0.52 3.97
N ARG A 26 -4.61 0.00 4.65
CA ARG A 26 -4.47 -0.86 5.83
C ARG A 26 -4.74 -2.31 5.42
N LYS A 27 -3.80 -3.20 5.70
CA LYS A 27 -3.88 -4.63 5.36
C LYS A 27 -4.62 -5.45 6.42
N GLU A 28 -5.74 -4.94 6.93
CA GLU A 28 -6.46 -5.64 7.98
C GLU A 28 -7.13 -6.91 7.42
N GLY A 29 -6.79 -8.08 7.97
CA GLY A 29 -7.40 -9.38 7.61
C GLY A 29 -6.86 -10.05 6.35
N LEU A 30 -5.74 -9.58 5.78
CA LEU A 30 -5.10 -10.22 4.63
C LEU A 30 -4.19 -11.39 5.06
N PRO A 31 -4.22 -12.54 4.36
CA PRO A 31 -3.48 -13.75 4.75
C PRO A 31 -1.96 -13.67 4.48
N ASP A 32 -1.49 -12.67 3.75
CA ASP A 32 -0.07 -12.42 3.46
C ASP A 32 0.57 -11.35 4.37
N ALA A 33 -0.16 -10.90 5.41
CA ALA A 33 0.35 -9.98 6.42
C ALA A 33 1.18 -10.68 7.50
#